data_AF-A0AAU7VW80-F1
#
_entry.id   AF-A0AAU7VW80-F1
#
_cell.length_a   1.000
_cell.length_b   1.000
_cell.length_c   1.000
_cell.angle_alpha   90.00
_cell.angle_beta   90.00
_cell.angle_gamma   90.00
#
_symmetry.space_group_name_H-M   'P 1'
#
loop_
_entity.id
_entity.type
_entity.pdbx_description
1 polymer ?
#
loop_
_entity_poly.entity_id
_entity_poly.type
_entity_poly.pdbx_seq_one_letter_code
_entity_poly.pdbx_strand_id
1 'polypeptide(L)' 'MILSFIFFMILFLGGIWLMGLAQSLPDEYAAYVFVAGLLIVSLSLAFMMRARGSATRRKDNWSGSPTE' A
#
# COMPACT_ATOMS: atom_id res chain seq x y z
N MET A 1 -4.63 -8.14 -14.10
CA MET A 1 -3.59 -8.92 -13.39
C MET A 1 -2.24 -8.22 -13.46
N ILE A 2 -1.65 -7.97 -14.64
CA ILE A 2 -0.33 -7.30 -14.76
C ILE A 2 -0.31 -5.82 -14.34
N LEU A 3 -1.35 -5.03 -14.65
CA LEU A 3 -1.39 -3.60 -14.27
C LEU A 3 -1.37 -3.39 -12.75
N SER A 4 -2.06 -4.24 -12.01
CA SER A 4 -2.05 -4.20 -10.53
C SER A 4 -0.69 -4.60 -9.96
N PHE A 5 0.01 -5.53 -10.63
CA PHE A 5 1.37 -5.90 -10.27
C PHE A 5 2.37 -4.77 -10.53
N ILE A 6 2.29 -4.12 -11.69
CA ILE A 6 3.13 -2.95 -12.02
C ILE A 6 2.89 -1.81 -11.03
N PHE A 7 1.61 -1.54 -10.71
CA PHE A 7 1.24 -0.53 -9.71
C PHE A 7 1.83 -0.86 -8.33
N PHE A 8 1.71 -2.13 -7.90
CA PHE A 8 2.32 -2.60 -6.66
C PHE A 8 3.85 -2.42 -6.66
N MET A 9 4.52 -2.82 -7.75
CA MET A 9 5.97 -2.67 -7.88
C MET A 9 6.43 -1.23 -7.79
N ILE A 10 5.74 -0.31 -8.45
CA ILE A 10 6.06 1.12 -8.39
C ILE A 10 5.90 1.66 -6.97
N LEU A 11 4.79 1.36 -6.29
CA LEU A 11 4.61 1.80 -4.90
C LEU A 11 5.66 1.17 -3.98
N PHE A 12 5.88 -0.14 -4.06
CA PHE A 12 6.76 -0.86 -3.14
C PHE A 12 8.21 -0.41 -3.30
N LEU A 13 8.75 -0.44 -4.53
CA LEU A 13 10.13 -0.02 -4.81
C LEU A 13 10.28 1.50 -4.63
N GLY A 14 9.30 2.29 -5.05
CA GLY A 14 9.31 3.74 -4.86
C GLY A 14 9.32 4.15 -3.39
N GLY A 15 8.54 3.47 -2.54
CA GLY A 15 8.52 3.70 -1.10
C GLY A 15 9.85 3.32 -0.43
N ILE A 16 10.46 2.19 -0.80
CA ILE A 16 11.80 1.81 -0.33
C ILE A 16 12.85 2.84 -0.75
N TRP A 17 12.81 3.25 -2.01
CA TRP A 17 13.73 4.25 -2.54
C TRP A 17 13.57 5.61 -1.82
N LEU A 18 12.34 6.04 -1.53
CA LEU A 18 12.06 7.25 -0.76
C LEU A 18 12.65 7.21 0.66
N MET A 19 12.57 6.06 1.34
CA MET A 19 13.21 5.90 2.65
C MET A 19 14.74 5.99 2.57
N GLY A 20 15.35 5.46 1.50
CA GLY A 20 16.78 5.63 1.25
C GLY A 20 17.17 7.07 0.93
N LEU A 21 16.37 7.75 0.10
CA LEU A 21 16.57 9.15 -0.28
C LEU A 21 16.51 10.08 0.93
N ALA A 22 15.70 9.77 1.95
CA ALA A 22 15.60 10.55 3.18
C ALA A 22 16.96 10.78 3.87
N GLN A 23 17.91 9.85 3.74
CA GLN A 23 19.27 9.97 4.32
C GLN A 23 20.13 11.04 3.65
N SER A 24 19.76 11.48 2.45
CA SER A 24 20.49 12.50 1.68
C SER A 24 19.84 13.89 1.78
N LEU A 25 18.75 14.03 2.52
CA LEU A 25 18.04 15.29 2.68
C LEU A 25 18.48 16.04 3.94
N PRO A 26 18.27 17.36 4.00
CA PRO A 26 18.42 18.12 5.24
C PRO A 26 17.56 17.53 6.35
N ASP A 27 18.06 17.58 7.60
CA ASP A 27 17.42 16.96 8.77
C ASP A 27 15.96 17.39 8.96
N GLU A 28 15.64 18.64 8.63
CA GLU A 28 14.30 19.21 8.66
C GLU A 28 13.27 18.43 7.83
N TYR A 29 13.70 17.80 6.73
CA TYR A 29 12.84 17.08 5.79
C TYR A 29 13.02 15.56 5.84
N ALA A 30 14.16 15.08 6.34
CA ALA A 30 14.51 13.67 6.38
C ALA A 30 13.43 12.82 7.05
N ALA A 31 12.93 13.25 8.21
CA ALA A 31 11.90 12.52 8.94
C ALA A 31 10.58 12.41 8.15
N TYR A 32 10.12 13.51 7.54
CA TYR A 32 8.88 13.51 6.76
C TYR A 32 8.98 12.61 5.53
N VAL A 33 10.10 12.66 4.81
CA VAL A 33 10.32 11.84 3.61
C VAL A 33 10.48 10.36 3.95
N PHE A 34 11.13 10.04 5.08
CA PHE A 34 11.21 8.67 5.56
C PHE A 34 9.83 8.11 5.90
N VAL A 35 9.01 8.85 6.65
CA VAL A 35 7.65 8.44 7.01
C VAL A 35 6.77 8.32 5.77
N ALA A 36 6.90 9.24 4.80
CA ALA A 36 6.18 9.13 3.53
C ALA A 36 6.54 7.84 2.77
N GLY A 37 7.83 7.48 2.70
CA GLY A 37 8.28 6.21 2.12
C GLY A 37 7.70 4.99 2.84
N LEU A 38 7.69 4.99 4.17
CA LEU A 38 7.09 3.94 5.00
C LEU A 38 5.59 3.77 4.73
N LEU A 39 4.85 4.88 4.65
CA LEU A 39 3.41 4.88 4.37
C LEU A 39 3.11 4.34 2.97
N ILE A 40 3.94 4.69 1.97
CA ILE A 40 3.78 4.18 0.60
C ILE A 40 4.02 2.67 0.54
N VAL A 41 5.04 2.14 1.23
CA VAL A 41 5.27 0.69 1.32
C VAL A 41 4.08 0.01 2.02
N SER A 42 3.60 0.57 3.12
CA SER A 42 2.44 0.04 3.85
C SER A 42 1.19 0.00 2.96
N LEU A 43 0.95 1.06 2.18
CA LEU A 43 -0.15 1.14 1.23
C LEU A 43 -0.02 0.08 0.11
N SER A 44 1.20 -0.18 -0.36
CA SER A 44 1.45 -1.21 -1.38
C SER A 44 1.10 -2.62 -0.88
N LEU A 45 1.44 -2.93 0.38
CA LEU A 45 1.12 -4.21 1.01
C LEU A 45 -0.39 -4.33 1.23
N ALA A 46 -1.03 -3.28 1.75
CA ALA A 46 -2.47 -3.22 1.90
C ALA A 46 -3.20 -3.44 0.56
N PHE A 47 -2.68 -2.87 -0.53
CA PHE A 47 -3.23 -3.08 -1.88
C PHE A 47 -3.15 -4.54 -2.33
N MET A 48 -2.04 -5.23 -2.05
CA MET A 48 -1.85 -6.65 -2.41
C MET A 48 -2.69 -7.58 -1.53
N MET A 49 -2.81 -7.27 -0.23
CA MET A 49 -3.60 -8.05 0.73
C MET A 49 -5.12 -7.82 0.59
N ARG A 50 -5.53 -6.81 -0.17
CA ARG A 50 -6.95 -6.54 -0.41
C ARG A 50 -7.60 -7.71 -1.15
N ALA A 51 -8.58 -8.34 -0.51
CA ALA A 51 -9.42 -9.35 -1.16
C ALA A 51 -10.11 -8.75 -2.39
N ARG A 52 -9.76 -9.23 -3.58
CA ARG A 52 -10.33 -8.76 -4.84
C ARG A 52 -11.34 -9.79 -5.33
N GLY A 53 -12.62 -9.58 -5.02
CA GLY A 53 -13.77 -10.30 -5.59
C GLY A 53 -13.78 -11.82 -5.34
N SER A 54 -14.58 -12.28 -4.39
CA SER A 54 -15.11 -13.65 -4.41
C SER A 54 -16.47 -13.60 -5.09
N ALA A 55 -16.62 -14.30 -6.21
CA ALA A 55 -17.91 -14.46 -6.90
C ALA A 55 -18.92 -15.33 -6.12
N THR A 56 -18.60 -15.72 -4.88
CA THR A 56 -19.54 -16.38 -3.97
C THR A 56 -19.52 -15.71 -2.59
N ARG A 57 -20.73 -15.34 -2.14
CA ARG A 57 -21.14 -14.84 -0.81
C ARG A 57 -20.09 -15.02 0.30
N ARG A 58 -19.66 -13.93 0.94
CA ARG A 58 -19.01 -14.00 2.26
C ARG A 58 -20.05 -13.77 3.37
N LYS A 59 -20.17 -14.78 4.23
CA LYS A 59 -20.84 -14.75 5.54
C LYS A 59 -20.19 -13.77 6.54
N ASP A 60 -18.95 -13.37 6.28
CA ASP A 60 -18.15 -12.51 7.16
C ASP A 60 -17.76 -11.23 6.41
N ASN A 61 -18.75 -10.37 6.12
CA ASN A 61 -18.53 -9.04 5.54
C ASN A 61 -18.61 -7.97 6.64
N TRP A 62 -17.69 -7.00 6.61
CA TRP A 62 -17.60 -5.92 7.61
C TRP A 62 -18.86 -5.04 7.64
N SER A 63 -19.56 -4.92 6.50
CA SER A 63 -20.77 -4.10 6.37
C SER A 63 -22.07 -4.77 6.85
N GLY A 64 -21.98 -5.85 7.63
CA GLY A 64 -23.14 -6.65 8.03
C GLY A 64 -23.59 -7.66 6.96
N SER A 65 -24.53 -8.52 7.35
CA SER A 65 -25.00 -9.67 6.58
C SER A 65 -25.57 -9.28 5.22
N PRO A 66 -25.32 -10.08 4.16
CA PRO A 66 -25.90 -9.79 2.86
C PRO A 66 -27.37 -10.26 2.79
N THR A 67 -28.24 -9.29 2.49
CA THR A 67 -29.69 -9.26 2.15
C THR A 67 -30.67 -8.89 3.27
N GLU A 68 -31.45 -7.80 3.23
CA GLU A 68 -31.99 -6.96 2.11
C GLU A 68 -31.35 -7.03 0.72
#